data_AF-A0ABD5DVA5-F1
#
_entry.id   AF-A0ABD5DVA5-F1
#
_cell.length_a   1.000
_cell.length_b   1.000
_cell.length_c   1.000
_cell.angle_alpha   90.00
_cell.angle_beta   90.00
_cell.angle_gamma   90.00
#
_symmetry.space_group_name_H-M   'P 1'
#
loop_
_entity.id
_entity.type
_entity.pdbx_description
1 polymer ?
#
loop_
_entity_poly.entity_id
_entity_poly.type
_entity_poly.pdbx_seq_one_letter_code
_entity_poly.pdbx_strand_id
1 'polypeptide(L)'
;MMKKIIAVAAFLLCTTAAQAGIVMGGTRVIYQEGKREAAISVTNADTHTPYLVQSWVENYAENDKARVPFIVTPPLFRLDPEQNNVLRINFIGASLPRDRESVFWLNVKSIAPTPQGDVNNLQVNIKSKFKIFY
;
A
#
# COMPACT_ATOMS: atom_id res chain seq x y z
N MET A 1 -34.17 -24.23 23.85
CA MET A 1 -32.70 -24.06 23.92
C MET A 1 -32.00 -24.49 22.62
N MET A 2 -32.25 -25.71 22.09
CA MET A 2 -31.69 -26.19 20.82
C MET A 2 -31.91 -25.28 19.59
N LYS A 3 -33.09 -24.66 19.42
CA LYS A 3 -33.35 -23.76 18.28
C LYS A 3 -32.43 -22.52 18.26
N LYS A 4 -32.02 -22.01 19.42
CA LYS A 4 -31.07 -20.89 19.53
C LYS A 4 -29.65 -21.32 19.18
N ILE A 5 -29.26 -22.53 19.55
CA ILE A 5 -27.96 -23.12 19.21
C ILE A 5 -27.84 -23.33 17.68
N ILE A 6 -28.92 -23.83 17.05
CA ILE A 6 -28.97 -24.02 15.59
C ILE A 6 -28.89 -22.67 14.86
N ALA A 7 -29.57 -21.64 15.34
CA ALA A 7 -29.52 -20.31 14.74
C ALA A 7 -28.12 -19.66 14.85
N VAL A 8 -27.44 -19.83 16.00
CA VAL A 8 -26.06 -19.34 16.18
C VAL A 8 -25.06 -20.10 15.32
N ALA A 9 -25.21 -21.43 15.20
CA ALA A 9 -24.36 -22.25 14.33
C ALA A 9 -24.55 -21.90 12.83
N ALA A 10 -25.77 -21.59 12.41
CA ALA A 10 -26.05 -21.14 11.04
C ALA A 10 -25.42 -19.77 10.73
N PHE A 11 -25.36 -18.86 11.70
CA PHE A 11 -24.75 -17.54 11.53
C PHE A 11 -23.22 -17.60 11.42
N LEU A 12 -22.58 -18.56 12.10
CA LEU A 12 -21.13 -18.80 12.02
C LEU A 12 -20.67 -19.38 10.67
N LEU A 13 -21.57 -20.00 9.90
CA LEU A 13 -21.26 -20.55 8.56
C LEU A 13 -21.28 -19.49 7.45
N CYS A 14 -21.68 -18.25 7.74
CA CYS A 14 -21.76 -17.15 6.78
C CYS A 14 -20.50 -16.25 6.75
N THR A 15 -19.33 -16.76 7.14
CA THR A 15 -18.09 -15.98 7.00
C THR A 15 -17.66 -15.95 5.54
N THR A 16 -17.70 -14.77 4.91
CA THR A 16 -17.14 -14.57 3.58
C THR A 16 -15.61 -14.52 3.66
N ALA A 17 -14.93 -15.26 2.78
CA ALA A 17 -13.50 -15.07 2.58
C ALA A 17 -13.30 -13.72 1.90
N ALA A 18 -12.68 -12.77 2.59
CA ALA A 18 -12.26 -11.51 1.98
C ALA A 18 -11.01 -11.77 1.14
N GLN A 19 -11.11 -11.57 -0.17
CA GLN A 19 -9.93 -11.58 -1.04
C GLN A 19 -9.30 -10.20 -1.04
N ALA A 20 -8.01 -10.15 -0.70
CA ALA A 20 -7.20 -8.94 -0.75
C ALA A 20 -5.97 -9.22 -1.61
N GLY A 21 -5.66 -8.32 -2.54
CA GLY A 21 -4.40 -8.36 -3.29
C GLY A 21 -3.28 -7.77 -2.43
N ILE A 22 -3.02 -6.47 -2.58
CA ILE A 22 -1.97 -5.79 -1.83
C ILE A 22 -2.49 -5.18 -0.53
N VAL A 23 -1.84 -5.53 0.58
CA VAL A 23 -2.09 -5.03 1.94
C VAL A 23 -0.89 -4.24 2.43
N MET A 24 -1.13 -3.05 2.97
CA MET A 24 -0.10 -2.22 3.59
C MET A 24 -0.04 -2.41 5.09
N GLY A 25 1.15 -2.36 5.68
CA GLY A 25 1.36 -2.47 7.14
C GLY A 25 0.82 -1.32 7.97
N GLY A 26 0.29 -0.26 7.34
CA GLY A 26 -0.28 0.89 8.03
C GLY A 26 -1.10 1.78 7.09
N THR A 27 -1.85 2.71 7.69
CA THR A 27 -2.69 3.69 6.94
C THR A 27 -1.97 5.01 6.67
N ARG A 28 -0.81 5.21 7.28
CA ARG A 28 0.06 6.38 7.15
C ARG A 28 1.48 6.01 7.55
N VAL A 29 2.44 6.82 7.11
CA VAL A 29 3.84 6.75 7.53
C VAL A 29 4.13 7.99 8.37
N ILE A 30 4.73 7.80 9.54
CA ILE A 30 5.29 8.90 10.35
C ILE A 30 6.81 8.81 10.21
N TYR A 31 7.40 9.81 9.57
CA TYR A 31 8.84 9.95 9.45
C TYR A 31 9.33 10.83 10.59
N GLN A 32 10.04 10.25 11.55
CA GLN A 32 10.60 11.04 12.65
C GLN A 32 11.84 11.82 12.18
N GLU A 33 11.88 13.12 12.45
CA GLU A 33 13.05 13.96 12.18
C GLU A 33 14.32 13.36 12.82
N GLY A 34 15.44 13.45 12.11
CA GLY A 34 16.72 12.88 12.53
C GLY A 34 16.87 11.36 12.32
N LYS A 35 15.81 10.64 11.96
CA LYS A 35 15.92 9.24 11.53
C LYS A 35 16.40 9.15 10.08
N ARG A 36 17.14 8.07 9.79
CA ARG A 36 17.68 7.79 8.45
C ARG A 36 16.59 7.38 7.46
N GLU A 37 15.57 6.68 7.95
CA GLU A 37 14.45 6.20 7.15
C GLU A 37 13.22 5.94 8.02
N ALA A 38 12.06 5.91 7.36
CA ALA A 38 10.85 5.27 7.85
C ALA A 38 10.56 4.04 6.96
N ALA A 39 9.86 3.04 7.51
CA ALA A 39 9.55 1.81 6.80
C ALA A 39 8.05 1.49 6.86
N ILE A 40 7.52 0.92 5.79
CA ILE A 40 6.17 0.37 5.74
C ILE A 40 6.17 -0.95 4.97
N SER A 41 5.54 -1.98 5.53
CA SER A 41 5.45 -3.27 4.85
C SER A 41 4.37 -3.26 3.78
N VAL A 42 4.59 -4.07 2.75
CA VAL A 42 3.66 -4.37 1.66
C VAL A 42 3.58 -5.89 1.57
N THR A 43 2.37 -6.44 1.68
CA THR A 43 2.12 -7.87 1.61
C THR A 43 1.19 -8.15 0.45
N ASN A 44 1.49 -9.18 -0.32
CA ASN A 44 0.53 -9.77 -1.24
C ASN A 44 -0.26 -10.83 -0.49
N ALA A 45 -1.53 -10.55 -0.18
CA ALA A 45 -2.43 -11.47 0.50
C ALA A 45 -3.17 -12.40 -0.49
N ASP A 46 -2.96 -12.23 -1.79
CA ASP A 46 -3.44 -13.17 -2.80
C ASP A 46 -2.59 -14.45 -2.75
N THR A 47 -3.25 -15.60 -2.90
CA THR A 47 -2.65 -16.94 -2.83
C THR A 47 -2.20 -17.50 -4.18
N HIS A 48 -2.53 -16.82 -5.29
CA HIS A 48 -2.25 -17.30 -6.64
C HIS A 48 -1.66 -16.22 -7.56
N THR A 49 -2.04 -14.95 -7.35
CA THR A 49 -1.70 -13.86 -8.26
C THR A 49 -0.47 -13.10 -7.79
N PRO A 50 0.64 -13.07 -8.56
CA PRO A 50 1.74 -12.15 -8.30
C PRO A 50 1.35 -10.73 -8.71
N TYR A 51 1.92 -9.72 -8.06
CA TYR A 51 1.73 -8.32 -8.48
C TYR A 51 3.07 -7.64 -8.76
N LEU A 52 3.09 -6.76 -9.75
CA LEU A 52 4.15 -5.77 -9.90
C LEU A 52 3.77 -4.54 -9.07
N VAL A 53 4.58 -4.22 -8.06
CA VAL A 53 4.35 -3.10 -7.14
C VAL A 53 5.27 -1.95 -7.54
N GLN A 54 4.67 -0.80 -7.85
CA GLN A 54 5.37 0.45 -8.11
C GLN A 54 5.13 1.42 -6.95
N SER A 55 6.19 2.06 -6.46
CA SER A 55 6.11 3.03 -5.36
C SER A 55 6.85 4.32 -5.66
N TRP A 56 6.27 5.46 -5.27
CA TRP A 56 6.89 6.78 -5.40
C TRP A 56 6.27 7.78 -4.40
N VAL A 57 6.94 8.90 -4.17
CA VAL A 57 6.44 9.99 -3.32
C VAL A 57 6.07 11.21 -4.17
N GLU A 58 4.96 11.86 -3.85
CA GLU A 58 4.49 13.11 -4.46
C GLU A 58 4.30 14.19 -3.38
N ASN A 59 4.35 15.47 -3.77
CA ASN A 59 3.92 16.56 -2.91
C ASN A 59 2.43 16.42 -2.58
N TYR A 60 2.01 16.98 -1.44
CA TYR A 60 0.61 16.88 -1.03
C TYR A 60 -0.33 17.70 -1.91
N ALA A 61 0.07 18.93 -2.27
CA ALA A 61 -0.68 19.79 -3.16
C ALA A 61 -0.38 19.44 -4.62
N GLU A 62 -1.41 19.20 -5.43
CA GLU A 62 -1.26 18.76 -6.83
C GLU A 62 -0.52 19.78 -7.72
N ASN A 63 -0.63 21.07 -7.39
CA ASN A 63 0.02 22.15 -8.13
C ASN A 63 1.43 22.48 -7.60
N ASP A 64 1.88 21.82 -6.54
CA ASP A 64 3.22 22.02 -5.99
C ASP A 64 4.24 21.25 -6.82
N LYS A 65 5.03 21.99 -7.60
CA LYS A 65 6.10 21.48 -8.45
C LYS A 65 7.48 21.49 -7.77
N ALA A 66 7.55 21.82 -6.47
CA ALA A 66 8.78 21.72 -5.73
C ALA A 66 9.32 20.28 -5.78
N ARG A 67 10.64 20.14 -5.67
CA ARG A 67 11.26 18.82 -5.62
C ARG A 67 10.80 18.08 -4.36
N VAL A 68 10.19 16.91 -4.55
CA VAL A 68 9.77 16.05 -3.44
C VAL A 68 11.00 15.64 -2.62
N PRO A 69 11.02 15.85 -1.29
CA PRO A 69 12.22 15.64 -0.48
C PRO A 69 12.37 14.21 0.04
N PHE A 70 11.66 13.25 -0.54
CA PHE A 70 11.69 11.85 -0.17
C PHE A 70 11.94 10.96 -1.38
N ILE A 71 12.65 9.86 -1.15
CA ILE A 71 12.75 8.73 -2.08
C ILE A 71 12.19 7.49 -1.37
N VAL A 72 11.51 6.63 -2.13
CA VAL A 72 11.06 5.32 -1.67
C VAL A 72 11.77 4.21 -2.42
N THR A 73 12.22 3.20 -1.69
CA THR A 73 12.98 2.05 -2.22
C THR A 73 12.37 0.74 -1.72
N PRO A 74 12.18 -0.27 -2.58
CA PRO A 74 12.36 -0.24 -4.04
C PRO A 74 11.21 0.50 -4.78
N PRO A 75 11.51 1.25 -5.86
CA PRO A 75 10.48 1.97 -6.63
C PRO A 75 9.65 1.05 -7.52
N LEU A 76 10.16 -0.13 -7.86
CA LEU A 76 9.46 -1.13 -8.67
C LEU A 76 9.97 -2.53 -8.31
N PHE A 77 9.08 -3.46 -7.99
CA PHE A 77 9.44 -4.84 -7.70
C PHE A 77 8.25 -5.77 -7.90
N ARG A 78 8.54 -7.03 -8.21
CA ARG A 78 7.53 -8.10 -8.22
C ARG A 78 7.32 -8.62 -6.79
N LEU A 79 6.08 -8.84 -6.42
CA LEU A 79 5.68 -9.45 -5.15
C LEU A 79 4.84 -10.69 -5.44
N ASP A 80 5.41 -11.87 -5.18
CA ASP A 80 4.76 -13.15 -5.40
C ASP A 80 3.64 -13.40 -4.37
N PRO A 81 2.75 -14.39 -4.61
CA PRO A 81 1.68 -14.73 -3.69
C PRO A 81 2.17 -14.98 -2.27
N GLU A 82 1.42 -14.49 -1.29
CA GLU A 82 1.68 -14.63 0.16
C GLU A 82 3.02 -14.04 0.63
N GLN A 83 3.78 -13.37 -0.24
CA GLN A 83 5.04 -12.74 0.11
C GLN A 83 4.84 -11.33 0.68
N ASN A 84 5.80 -10.91 1.50
CA ASN A 84 5.91 -9.55 1.98
C ASN A 84 7.23 -8.89 1.57
N ASN A 85 7.21 -7.57 1.49
CA ASN A 85 8.40 -6.74 1.31
C ASN A 85 8.26 -5.46 2.15
N VAL A 86 9.35 -4.71 2.28
CA VAL A 86 9.39 -3.45 3.02
C VAL A 86 9.77 -2.32 2.09
N LEU A 87 8.92 -1.30 2.02
CA LEU A 87 9.26 -0.02 1.43
C LEU A 87 10.01 0.83 2.45
N ARG A 88 11.18 1.32 2.08
CA ARG A 88 11.97 2.27 2.85
C ARG A 88 11.82 3.65 2.27
N ILE A 89 11.40 4.60 3.09
CA ILE A 89 11.25 6.01 2.76
C ILE A 89 12.43 6.73 3.39
N ASN A 90 13.22 7.45 2.59
CA ASN A 90 14.39 8.20 3.03
C ASN A 90 14.20 9.68 2.71
N PHE A 91 14.46 10.54 3.70
CA PHE A 91 14.53 11.99 3.47
C PHE A 91 15.85 12.35 2.79
N ILE A 92 15.78 13.00 1.63
CA ILE A 92 16.96 13.38 0.82
C ILE A 92 17.36 14.85 0.98
N GLY A 93 16.71 15.57 1.89
CA GLY A 93 17.01 16.95 2.21
C GLY A 93 16.11 17.95 1.47
N ALA A 94 15.54 18.86 2.25
CA ALA A 94 14.92 20.12 1.85
C ALA A 94 14.73 20.98 3.10
N SER A 95 14.50 22.28 2.90
CA SER A 95 14.11 23.15 4.01
C SER A 95 12.61 22.98 4.29
N LEU A 96 12.27 22.16 5.29
CA LEU A 96 10.90 22.04 5.78
C LEU A 96 10.69 22.94 7.01
N PRO A 97 9.44 23.43 7.26
CA PRO A 97 9.10 24.14 8.48
C PRO A 97 9.49 23.35 9.74
N ARG A 98 9.99 24.04 10.76
CA ARG A 98 10.37 23.44 12.06
C ARG A 98 9.33 23.68 13.16
N ASP A 99 8.34 24.52 12.89
CA ASP A 99 7.26 24.90 13.80
C ASP A 99 5.97 24.10 13.57
N ARG A 100 5.92 23.25 12.52
CA ARG A 100 4.76 22.45 12.12
C ARG A 100 5.16 21.24 11.31
N GLU A 101 4.31 20.22 11.31
CA GLU A 101 4.48 19.04 10.45
C GLU A 101 4.31 19.39 8.97
N SER A 102 4.99 18.63 8.13
CA SER A 102 4.79 18.61 6.67
C SER A 102 4.16 17.30 6.23
N VAL A 103 3.31 17.34 5.21
CA VAL A 103 2.62 16.15 4.68
C VAL A 103 2.94 15.93 3.21
N PHE A 104 3.10 14.65 2.83
CA PHE A 104 3.37 14.18 1.47
C PHE A 104 2.54 12.93 1.15
N TRP A 105 2.47 12.54 -0.12
CA TRP A 105 1.79 11.32 -0.55
C TRP A 105 2.79 10.21 -0.88
N LEU A 106 2.73 9.09 -0.16
CA LEU A 106 3.26 7.81 -0.63
C LEU A 106 2.24 7.17 -1.56
N ASN A 107 2.63 6.92 -2.80
CA ASN A 107 1.83 6.21 -3.78
C ASN A 107 2.33 4.77 -3.88
N VAL A 108 1.40 3.81 -3.83
CA VAL A 108 1.67 2.38 -4.05
C VAL A 108 0.68 1.88 -5.09
N LYS A 109 1.18 1.50 -6.26
CA LYS A 109 0.38 0.97 -7.38
C LYS A 109 0.65 -0.52 -7.52
N SER A 110 -0.41 -1.32 -7.45
CA SER A 110 -0.38 -2.76 -7.72
C SER A 110 -0.83 -3.02 -9.15
N ILE A 111 0.01 -3.70 -9.93
CA ILE A 111 -0.25 -4.03 -11.33
C ILE A 111 -0.40 -5.55 -11.42
N ALA A 112 -1.58 -6.01 -11.78
CA ALA A 112 -1.86 -7.43 -12.00
C ALA A 112 -1.17 -7.94 -13.28
N PRO A 113 -0.92 -9.25 -13.43
CA PRO A 113 -0.51 -9.83 -14.70
C PRO A 113 -1.65 -9.77 -15.71
N THR A 114 -1.34 -9.58 -16.98
CA THR A 114 -2.31 -9.69 -18.06
C THR A 114 -2.45 -11.16 -18.48
N PRO A 115 -3.65 -11.77 -18.42
CA PRO A 115 -3.87 -13.13 -18.88
C PRO A 115 -3.56 -13.29 -20.37
N GLN A 116 -2.93 -14.39 -20.78
CA GLN A 116 -2.72 -14.70 -22.20
C GLN A 116 -3.96 -15.42 -22.75
N GLY A 117 -4.44 -15.01 -23.93
CA GLY A 117 -5.48 -15.72 -24.69
C GLY A 117 -6.91 -15.15 -24.57
N ASP A 118 -7.16 -14.21 -23.65
CA ASP A 118 -8.46 -13.55 -23.55
C ASP A 118 -8.57 -12.39 -24.55
N VAL A 119 -9.39 -12.57 -25.58
CA VAL A 119 -9.85 -11.50 -26.48
C VAL A 119 -11.03 -10.79 -25.83
N ASN A 120 -10.76 -9.70 -25.11
CA ASN A 120 -11.70 -8.80 -24.37
C ASN A 120 -11.73 -9.01 -22.84
N ASN A 121 -10.71 -8.51 -22.16
CA ASN A 121 -10.60 -8.53 -20.69
C ASN A 121 -10.47 -7.09 -20.14
N LEU A 122 -11.20 -6.78 -19.07
CA LEU A 122 -11.03 -5.54 -18.29
C LEU A 122 -10.07 -5.79 -17.13
N GLN A 123 -8.88 -5.21 -17.24
CA GLN A 123 -7.89 -5.27 -16.17
C GLN A 123 -8.00 -4.05 -15.24
N VAL A 124 -8.10 -4.31 -13.93
CA VAL A 124 -8.15 -3.27 -12.91
C VAL A 124 -6.83 -3.26 -12.13
N ASN A 125 -6.19 -2.09 -12.09
CA ASN A 125 -4.99 -1.86 -11.29
C ASN A 125 -5.29 -0.83 -10.20
N ILE A 126 -4.92 -1.14 -8.96
CA ILE A 126 -5.21 -0.29 -7.80
C ILE A 126 -4.01 0.61 -7.51
N LYS A 127 -4.25 1.92 -7.36
CA LYS A 127 -3.29 2.89 -6.84
C LYS A 127 -3.79 3.39 -5.49
N SER A 128 -3.08 3.03 -4.43
CA SER A 128 -3.36 3.48 -3.06
C SER A 128 -2.45 4.65 -2.69
N LYS A 129 -3.02 5.67 -2.04
CA LYS A 129 -2.28 6.84 -1.53
C LYS A 129 -2.28 6.85 -0.01
N PHE A 130 -1.10 6.99 0.59
CA PHE A 130 -0.90 7.06 2.04
C PHE A 130 -0.21 8.37 2.39
N LYS A 131 -0.57 8.96 3.53
CA LYS A 131 0.10 10.18 4.00
C LYS A 131 1.45 9.81 4.61
N ILE A 132 2.48 10.58 4.27
CA ILE A 132 3.74 10.65 5.01
C ILE A 132 3.70 11.95 5.80
N PHE A 133 3.80 11.86 7.12
CA PHE A 133 3.99 13.02 7.99
C PHE A 133 5.47 13.10 8.36
N TYR A 134 6.06 14.28 8.27
CA TYR A 134 7.42 14.60 8.70
C TYR A 134 7.36 15.69 9.77
#